data_AF-A0AAU8P568-F1
#
_entry.id   AF-A0AAU8P568-F1
#
_cell.length_a   1.000
_cell.length_b   1.000
_cell.length_c   1.000
_cell.angle_alpha   90.00
_cell.angle_beta   90.00
_cell.angle_gamma   90.00
#
_symmetry.space_group_name_H-M   'P 1'
#
loop_
_entity.id
_entity.type
_entity.pdbx_description
1 polymer ?
#
loop_
_entity_poly.entity_id
_entity_poly.type
_entity_poly.pdbx_seq_one_letter_code
_entity_poly.pdbx_strand_id
1 'polypeptide(L)'
;MGHLIPIVLPPHRQLDSDVDMLEHIEPTPLFDRVTDSPTFLDGLTTETHRTGELRSAHQRGISYAFDYIARHTNPHRIRGMFSNVLSLFSGRALNQNGVICSKAVEQNLAALECGMINDFWVAESTAPGRLPQNVAPEHYVSVALQTDRPLSGQLLQRSQEGSRNIIMAPVRGKAVSHAMNLVRTEMGAIVIDGQFGLRYNLNDAGDRERFDKSYGQDRGIGTVQIYPTGAAPKAPDIDDGALLEE
;
A
#
# COMPACT_ATOMS: atom_id res chain seq x y z
N MET A 1 44.76 -33.92 59.61
CA MET A 1 43.59 -33.18 60.13
C MET A 1 43.69 -31.76 59.60
N GLY A 2 42.70 -31.33 58.83
CA GLY A 2 42.74 -30.11 58.01
C GLY A 2 42.62 -28.83 58.83
N HIS A 3 43.43 -27.84 58.47
CA HIS A 3 43.29 -26.46 58.93
C HIS A 3 42.35 -25.70 57.99
N LEU A 4 41.22 -25.26 58.52
CA LEU A 4 40.27 -24.32 57.89
C LEU A 4 40.85 -22.90 58.01
N ILE A 5 41.04 -22.22 56.88
CA ILE A 5 41.30 -20.78 56.83
C ILE A 5 39.95 -20.08 56.63
N PRO A 6 39.52 -19.19 57.53
CA PRO A 6 38.30 -18.40 57.32
C PRO A 6 38.55 -17.31 56.28
N ILE A 7 37.76 -17.29 55.20
CA ILE A 7 37.72 -16.20 54.25
C ILE A 7 36.94 -15.04 54.90
N VAL A 8 37.63 -13.96 55.21
CA VAL A 8 37.05 -12.69 55.63
C VAL A 8 36.56 -11.95 54.38
N LEU A 9 35.25 -11.75 54.25
CA LEU A 9 34.66 -10.88 53.23
C LEU A 9 34.83 -9.40 53.62
N PRO A 10 35.39 -8.53 52.77
CA PRO A 10 35.38 -7.09 52.98
C PRO A 10 33.98 -6.48 52.69
N PRO A 11 33.69 -5.28 53.23
CA PRO A 11 32.34 -4.82 53.50
C PRO A 11 31.60 -4.26 52.27
N HIS A 12 30.27 -4.25 52.39
CA HIS A 12 29.28 -3.63 51.51
C HIS A 12 29.77 -2.35 50.82
N ARG A 13 29.85 -2.38 49.49
CA ARG A 13 29.78 -1.17 48.66
C ARG A 13 28.30 -0.85 48.44
N GLN A 14 27.81 0.18 49.11
CA GLN A 14 26.61 0.90 48.65
C GLN A 14 26.95 1.52 47.29
N LEU A 15 26.27 1.06 46.25
CA LEU A 15 26.13 1.76 44.97
C LEU A 15 24.72 2.35 44.96
N ASP A 16 24.56 3.48 45.66
CA ASP A 16 23.45 4.38 45.43
C ASP A 16 23.89 5.42 44.40
N SER A 17 23.33 5.34 43.20
CA SER A 17 22.93 6.47 42.32
C SER A 17 22.80 6.06 40.85
N ASP A 18 22.15 4.93 40.56
CA ASP A 18 21.47 4.78 39.27
C ASP A 18 20.10 5.47 39.40
N VAL A 19 20.13 6.80 39.49
CA VAL A 19 18.94 7.65 39.42
C VAL A 19 18.55 7.71 37.95
N ASP A 20 17.54 6.91 37.61
CA ASP A 20 16.54 7.11 36.56
C ASP A 20 16.91 8.16 35.50
N MET A 21 17.66 7.75 34.48
CA MET A 21 17.41 8.29 33.15
C MET A 21 16.09 7.71 32.66
N LEU A 22 14.99 8.28 33.14
CA LEU A 22 13.72 8.25 32.43
C LEU A 22 13.96 8.97 31.09
N GLU A 23 14.42 8.23 30.09
CA GLU A 23 14.24 8.60 28.70
C GLU A 23 12.78 9.03 28.58
N HIS A 24 12.56 10.33 28.41
CA HIS A 24 11.28 10.85 27.99
C HIS A 24 11.06 10.32 26.58
N ILE A 25 10.54 9.09 26.50
CA ILE A 25 9.97 8.56 25.27
C ILE A 25 8.75 9.42 25.04
N GLU A 26 8.94 10.50 24.26
CA GLU A 26 7.80 11.25 23.76
C GLU A 26 6.87 10.26 23.07
N PRO A 27 5.58 10.21 23.45
CA PRO A 27 4.64 9.31 22.82
C PRO A 27 4.66 9.57 21.33
N THR A 28 4.98 8.55 20.54
CA THR A 28 5.01 8.67 19.08
C THR A 28 3.62 9.11 18.63
N PRO A 29 3.49 10.25 17.91
CA PRO A 29 2.18 10.75 17.50
C PRO A 29 1.49 9.69 16.65
N LEU A 30 0.21 9.44 16.91
CA LEU A 30 -0.62 8.59 16.07
C LEU A 30 -1.19 9.41 14.91
N PHE A 31 -1.24 8.82 13.73
CA PHE A 31 -1.84 9.40 12.54
C PHE A 31 -3.26 8.89 12.33
N ASP A 32 -4.13 9.77 11.85
CA ASP A 32 -5.48 9.43 11.41
C ASP A 32 -5.45 8.64 10.10
N ARG A 33 -4.51 8.92 9.19
CA ARG A 33 -4.33 8.17 7.95
C ARG A 33 -2.86 7.87 7.70
N VAL A 34 -2.59 6.80 6.94
CA VAL A 34 -1.23 6.51 6.43
C VAL A 34 -0.65 7.67 5.63
N THR A 35 -1.50 8.47 4.96
CA THR A 35 -1.11 9.62 4.15
C THR A 35 -0.65 10.83 4.96
N ASP A 36 -1.00 10.90 6.24
CA ASP A 36 -0.72 12.07 7.09
C ASP A 36 0.71 12.01 7.68
N SER A 37 1.36 10.86 7.51
CA SER A 37 2.74 10.66 7.94
C SER A 37 3.71 11.49 7.09
N PRO A 38 4.70 12.17 7.71
CA PRO A 38 5.70 12.94 6.97
C PRO A 38 6.57 12.07 6.05
N THR A 39 6.67 10.75 6.32
CA THR A 39 7.42 9.78 5.52
C THR A 39 6.55 9.07 4.49
N PHE A 40 5.30 9.48 4.31
CA PHE A 40 4.42 8.86 3.32
C PHE A 40 4.99 9.00 1.90
N LEU A 41 5.61 10.15 1.59
CA LEU A 41 6.22 10.42 0.29
C LEU A 41 7.60 9.76 0.08
N ASP A 42 8.17 9.11 1.10
CA ASP A 42 9.48 8.46 0.99
C ASP A 42 9.50 7.43 -0.14
N GLY A 43 10.49 7.57 -1.04
CA GLY A 43 10.69 6.72 -2.22
C GLY A 43 9.85 7.10 -3.43
N LEU A 44 9.08 8.20 -3.36
CA LEU A 44 8.34 8.75 -4.48
C LEU A 44 9.10 9.88 -5.18
N THR A 45 8.87 10.01 -6.48
CA THR A 45 9.26 11.20 -7.27
C THR A 45 8.14 11.53 -8.26
N THR A 46 8.26 12.65 -8.97
CA THR A 46 7.29 13.10 -9.98
C THR A 46 7.89 13.10 -11.38
N GLU A 47 7.06 12.76 -12.37
CA GLU A 47 7.42 12.79 -13.79
C GLU A 47 6.48 13.72 -14.55
N THR A 48 6.88 14.99 -14.72
CA THR A 48 6.03 16.04 -15.33
C THR A 48 5.56 15.71 -16.75
N HIS A 49 6.36 14.97 -17.53
CA HIS A 49 5.98 14.58 -18.89
C HIS A 49 4.75 13.64 -18.93
N ARG A 50 4.51 12.88 -17.85
CA ARG A 50 3.36 11.96 -17.73
C ARG A 50 2.08 12.65 -17.27
N THR A 51 2.18 13.86 -16.74
CA THR A 51 1.04 14.64 -16.24
C THR A 51 0.01 14.90 -17.34
N GLY A 52 0.47 15.31 -18.54
CA GLY A 52 -0.42 15.57 -19.68
C GLY A 52 -1.14 14.31 -20.17
N GLU A 53 -0.45 13.17 -20.16
CA GLU A 53 -1.02 11.88 -20.53
C GLU A 53 -2.05 11.38 -19.50
N LEU A 54 -1.80 11.59 -18.20
CA LEU A 54 -2.80 11.29 -17.16
C LEU A 54 -4.04 12.17 -17.31
N ARG A 55 -3.89 13.48 -17.55
CA ARG A 55 -5.02 14.38 -17.83
C ARG A 55 -5.84 13.91 -19.03
N SER A 56 -5.15 13.56 -20.12
CA SER A 56 -5.78 13.03 -21.34
C SER A 56 -6.48 11.69 -21.09
N ALA A 57 -5.89 10.82 -20.26
CA ALA A 57 -6.53 9.58 -19.84
C ALA A 57 -7.77 9.84 -19.00
N HIS A 58 -7.71 10.80 -18.06
CA HIS A 58 -8.84 11.19 -17.22
C HIS A 58 -10.00 11.77 -18.04
N GLN A 59 -9.72 12.64 -19.01
CA GLN A 59 -10.73 13.19 -19.93
C GLN A 59 -11.46 12.12 -20.74
N ARG A 60 -10.80 11.02 -21.09
CA ARG A 60 -11.44 9.87 -21.76
C ARG A 60 -12.30 9.01 -20.83
N GLY A 61 -12.18 9.24 -19.52
CA GLY A 61 -12.94 8.53 -18.49
C GLY A 61 -12.05 7.94 -17.40
N ILE A 62 -12.62 7.82 -16.20
CA ILE A 62 -11.88 7.41 -15.01
C ILE A 62 -11.26 6.00 -15.11
N SER A 63 -11.91 5.10 -15.86
CA SER A 63 -11.37 3.77 -16.19
C SER A 63 -10.01 3.84 -16.91
N TYR A 64 -9.86 4.75 -17.88
CA TYR A 64 -8.60 4.96 -18.60
C TYR A 64 -7.53 5.57 -17.70
N ALA A 65 -7.90 6.46 -16.79
CA ALA A 65 -6.98 7.00 -15.80
C ALA A 65 -6.45 5.92 -14.85
N PHE A 66 -7.31 5.01 -14.38
CA PHE A 66 -6.87 3.88 -13.54
C PHE A 66 -5.90 2.95 -14.27
N ASP A 67 -6.17 2.62 -15.55
CA ASP A 67 -5.26 1.83 -16.37
C ASP A 67 -3.91 2.54 -16.59
N TYR A 68 -3.96 3.85 -16.81
CA TYR A 68 -2.76 4.66 -16.99
C TYR A 68 -1.92 4.70 -15.71
N ILE A 69 -2.53 4.95 -14.55
CA ILE A 69 -1.85 4.95 -13.25
C ILE A 69 -1.19 3.59 -13.00
N ALA A 70 -1.93 2.49 -13.14
CA ALA A 70 -1.39 1.14 -12.95
C ALA A 70 -0.10 0.93 -13.77
N ARG A 71 -0.14 1.26 -15.06
CA ARG A 71 0.95 0.94 -15.99
C ARG A 71 2.21 1.79 -15.81
N HIS A 72 2.09 2.99 -15.26
CA HIS A 72 3.17 3.98 -15.29
C HIS A 72 3.73 4.35 -13.92
N THR A 73 3.07 3.98 -12.82
CA THR A 73 3.59 4.26 -11.48
C THR A 73 4.92 3.54 -11.16
N ASN A 74 5.21 2.41 -11.80
CA ASN A 74 6.50 1.72 -11.65
C ASN A 74 7.35 1.81 -12.94
N PRO A 75 8.21 2.84 -13.09
CA PRO A 75 9.05 3.02 -14.28
C PRO A 75 10.10 1.90 -14.40
N HIS A 76 10.49 1.28 -13.29
CA HIS A 76 11.47 0.18 -13.26
C HIS A 76 10.89 -1.16 -13.73
N ARG A 77 9.58 -1.25 -13.94
CA ARG A 77 8.89 -2.47 -14.37
C ARG A 77 9.45 -3.02 -15.69
N ILE A 78 9.74 -2.17 -16.68
CA ILE A 78 10.20 -2.61 -18.01
C ILE A 78 11.63 -3.18 -17.94
N ARG A 79 12.52 -2.60 -17.13
CA ARG A 79 13.86 -3.14 -16.88
C ARG A 79 13.82 -4.43 -16.07
N GLY A 80 12.88 -4.54 -15.12
CA GLY A 80 12.64 -5.74 -14.34
C GLY A 80 11.97 -6.87 -15.13
N MET A 81 11.13 -6.58 -16.12
CA MET A 81 10.37 -7.63 -16.85
C MET A 81 11.28 -8.59 -17.64
N PHE A 82 12.43 -8.09 -18.14
CA PHE A 82 13.45 -8.92 -18.79
C PHE A 82 14.25 -9.79 -17.81
N SER A 83 14.28 -9.46 -16.51
CA SER A 83 14.90 -10.28 -15.45
C SER A 83 13.87 -11.06 -14.60
N ASN A 84 12.59 -10.69 -14.64
CA ASN A 84 11.51 -11.18 -13.76
C ASN A 84 10.82 -12.47 -14.24
N VAL A 85 11.03 -12.90 -15.49
CA VAL A 85 10.65 -14.28 -15.87
C VAL A 85 11.39 -15.31 -15.00
N LEU A 86 12.59 -14.99 -14.49
CA LEU A 86 13.30 -15.79 -13.48
C LEU A 86 12.94 -15.45 -12.02
N SER A 87 12.50 -14.23 -11.70
CA SER A 87 12.29 -13.79 -10.30
C SER A 87 10.95 -14.18 -9.68
N LEU A 88 9.97 -14.62 -10.49
CA LEU A 88 8.74 -15.26 -9.98
C LEU A 88 9.04 -16.45 -9.04
N PHE A 89 10.22 -17.05 -9.18
CA PHE A 89 10.74 -18.15 -8.35
C PHE A 89 11.47 -17.72 -7.06
N SER A 90 11.81 -16.44 -6.87
CA SER A 90 12.44 -15.97 -5.62
C SER A 90 11.49 -15.03 -4.86
N GLY A 91 10.92 -15.54 -3.76
CA GLY A 91 9.95 -14.82 -2.92
C GLY A 91 10.41 -13.48 -2.31
N ARG A 92 11.63 -13.02 -2.59
CA ARG A 92 12.17 -11.71 -2.17
C ARG A 92 11.82 -10.55 -3.13
N ALA A 93 11.65 -10.79 -4.44
CA ALA A 93 11.44 -9.70 -5.42
C ALA A 93 10.04 -9.07 -5.37
N LEU A 94 9.02 -9.83 -4.99
CA LEU A 94 7.63 -9.34 -4.89
C LEU A 94 7.42 -8.31 -3.78
N ASN A 95 8.27 -8.26 -2.75
CA ASN A 95 8.00 -7.47 -1.55
C ASN A 95 8.72 -6.11 -1.49
N GLN A 96 9.60 -5.78 -2.44
CA GLN A 96 10.44 -4.59 -2.24
C GLN A 96 9.70 -3.30 -2.62
N ASN A 97 9.25 -3.15 -3.86
CA ASN A 97 8.64 -1.89 -4.30
C ASN A 97 7.10 -1.79 -4.09
N GLY A 98 6.41 -2.84 -3.66
CA GLY A 98 4.93 -2.87 -3.63
C GLY A 98 4.32 -1.67 -2.88
N VAL A 99 4.86 -1.36 -1.70
CA VAL A 99 4.39 -0.23 -0.88
C VAL A 99 4.66 1.13 -1.53
N ILE A 100 5.85 1.35 -2.08
CA ILE A 100 6.18 2.64 -2.75
C ILE A 100 5.33 2.82 -4.01
N CYS A 101 5.14 1.76 -4.80
CA CYS A 101 4.20 1.78 -5.93
C CYS A 101 2.79 2.11 -5.47
N SER A 102 2.29 1.50 -4.39
CA SER A 102 0.95 1.80 -3.86
C SER A 102 0.82 3.24 -3.35
N LYS A 103 1.86 3.80 -2.71
CA LYS A 103 1.93 5.22 -2.32
C LYS A 103 1.85 6.15 -3.54
N ALA A 104 2.57 5.85 -4.61
CA ALA A 104 2.49 6.65 -5.84
C ALA A 104 1.12 6.50 -6.54
N VAL A 105 0.54 5.29 -6.58
CA VAL A 105 -0.85 5.11 -7.04
C VAL A 105 -1.78 6.00 -6.21
N GLU A 106 -1.63 6.00 -4.89
CA GLU A 106 -2.45 6.80 -3.99
C GLU A 106 -2.36 8.30 -4.27
N GLN A 107 -1.15 8.84 -4.47
CA GLN A 107 -0.97 10.26 -4.80
C GLN A 107 -1.62 10.64 -6.13
N ASN A 108 -1.53 9.77 -7.14
CA ASN A 108 -2.21 10.00 -8.41
C ASN A 108 -3.74 9.92 -8.27
N LEU A 109 -4.25 8.99 -7.46
CA LEU A 109 -5.69 8.91 -7.17
C LEU A 109 -6.20 10.14 -6.42
N ALA A 110 -5.45 10.63 -5.43
CA ALA A 110 -5.79 11.87 -4.73
C ALA A 110 -5.83 13.07 -5.67
N ALA A 111 -4.89 13.16 -6.62
CA ALA A 111 -4.88 14.20 -7.65
C ALA A 111 -6.10 14.14 -8.60
N LEU A 112 -6.58 12.93 -8.92
CA LEU A 112 -7.83 12.76 -9.68
C LEU A 112 -9.04 13.19 -8.86
N GLU A 113 -9.10 12.82 -7.57
CA GLU A 113 -10.22 13.15 -6.68
C GLU A 113 -10.39 14.66 -6.47
N CYS A 114 -9.29 15.40 -6.26
CA CYS A 114 -9.35 16.85 -6.09
C CYS A 114 -9.39 17.64 -7.41
N GLY A 115 -9.32 16.96 -8.57
CA GLY A 115 -9.30 17.57 -9.89
C GLY A 115 -8.00 18.31 -10.24
N MET A 116 -6.96 18.25 -9.40
CA MET A 116 -5.68 18.94 -9.58
C MET A 116 -4.56 17.99 -9.97
N ILE A 117 -4.53 17.62 -11.24
CA ILE A 117 -3.47 16.75 -11.81
C ILE A 117 -2.26 17.62 -12.17
N ASN A 118 -1.44 18.02 -11.19
CA ASN A 118 -0.26 18.87 -11.42
C ASN A 118 1.00 18.08 -11.75
N ASP A 119 1.12 16.88 -11.21
CA ASP A 119 2.24 15.98 -11.38
C ASP A 119 1.76 14.54 -11.53
N PHE A 120 2.61 13.68 -12.07
CA PHE A 120 2.42 12.24 -12.05
C PHE A 120 3.43 11.59 -11.12
N TRP A 121 2.94 10.93 -10.06
CA TRP A 121 3.78 10.31 -9.05
C TRP A 121 4.23 8.91 -9.47
N VAL A 122 5.51 8.61 -9.27
CA VAL A 122 6.12 7.32 -9.58
C VAL A 122 6.97 6.82 -8.42
N ALA A 123 7.19 5.50 -8.39
CA ALA A 123 8.16 4.89 -7.49
C ALA A 123 9.58 5.14 -7.99
N GLU A 124 10.35 5.95 -7.26
CA GLU A 124 11.75 6.24 -7.58
C GLU A 124 12.66 5.05 -7.26
N SER A 125 12.33 4.34 -6.18
CA SER A 125 13.16 3.28 -5.62
C SER A 125 12.60 1.89 -5.89
N THR A 126 13.48 0.90 -6.06
CA THR A 126 13.13 -0.53 -6.05
C THR A 126 13.24 -1.15 -4.66
N ALA A 127 13.69 -0.38 -3.66
CA ALA A 127 13.89 -0.84 -2.28
C ALA A 127 12.57 -1.12 -1.56
N PRO A 128 12.58 -1.92 -0.48
CA PRO A 128 11.46 -2.10 0.44
C PRO A 128 10.88 -0.78 0.93
N GLY A 129 9.64 -0.49 0.54
CA GLY A 129 8.83 0.56 1.16
C GLY A 129 8.25 0.12 2.50
N ARG A 130 7.77 1.10 3.28
CA ARG A 130 6.98 0.85 4.50
C ARG A 130 5.80 1.81 4.56
N LEU A 131 4.67 1.30 5.04
CA LEU A 131 3.60 2.14 5.53
C LEU A 131 3.93 2.56 6.97
N PRO A 132 3.48 3.73 7.42
CA PRO A 132 3.63 4.15 8.81
C PRO A 132 3.04 3.11 9.76
N GLN A 133 3.75 2.81 10.85
CA GLN A 133 3.29 1.83 11.85
C GLN A 133 2.45 2.47 12.97
N ASN A 134 2.48 3.80 13.05
CA ASN A 134 1.80 4.62 14.04
C ASN A 134 0.49 5.23 13.50
N VAL A 135 -0.29 4.43 12.76
CA VAL A 135 -1.70 4.78 12.45
C VAL A 135 -2.56 4.23 13.58
N ALA A 136 -3.47 5.04 14.11
CA ALA A 136 -4.30 4.58 15.22
C ALA A 136 -5.14 3.35 14.80
N PRO A 137 -5.27 2.30 15.63
CA PRO A 137 -5.99 1.07 15.27
C PRO A 137 -7.43 1.26 14.80
N GLU A 138 -8.08 2.33 15.21
CA GLU A 138 -9.43 2.75 14.78
C GLU A 138 -9.48 3.26 13.34
N HIS A 139 -8.32 3.58 12.74
CA HIS A 139 -8.21 4.15 11.40
C HIS A 139 -7.66 3.19 10.34
N TYR A 140 -7.55 1.91 10.68
CA TYR A 140 -7.37 0.86 9.68
C TYR A 140 -8.11 -0.40 10.10
N VAL A 141 -8.44 -1.25 9.13
CA VAL A 141 -9.10 -2.52 9.41
C VAL A 141 -8.09 -3.64 9.21
N SER A 142 -7.87 -4.47 10.24
CA SER A 142 -7.15 -5.73 10.12
C SER A 142 -8.13 -6.89 10.21
N VAL A 143 -8.18 -7.70 9.16
CA VAL A 143 -9.19 -8.75 9.02
C VAL A 143 -8.51 -10.09 8.88
N ALA A 144 -8.84 -11.03 9.76
CA ALA A 144 -8.51 -12.44 9.55
C ALA A 144 -9.28 -12.98 8.33
N LEU A 145 -8.54 -13.50 7.36
CA LEU A 145 -9.08 -14.10 6.17
C LEU A 145 -9.72 -15.45 6.49
N GLN A 146 -10.80 -15.74 5.76
CA GLN A 146 -11.44 -17.05 5.74
C GLN A 146 -10.85 -17.86 4.59
N THR A 147 -10.31 -19.04 4.87
CA THR A 147 -9.60 -19.89 3.90
C THR A 147 -10.52 -20.48 2.83
N ASP A 148 -11.81 -20.61 3.13
CA ASP A 148 -12.85 -21.14 2.24
C ASP A 148 -13.49 -20.07 1.34
N ARG A 149 -13.09 -18.79 1.50
CA ARG A 149 -13.63 -17.68 0.71
C ARG A 149 -12.56 -16.99 -0.14
N PRO A 150 -12.89 -16.58 -1.38
CA PRO A 150 -12.01 -15.76 -2.19
C PRO A 150 -11.73 -14.41 -1.51
N LEU A 151 -10.53 -13.86 -1.71
CA LEU A 151 -10.14 -12.58 -1.13
C LEU A 151 -10.98 -11.45 -1.72
N SER A 152 -11.27 -11.50 -3.02
CA SER A 152 -12.10 -10.50 -3.71
C SER A 152 -13.46 -10.31 -3.04
N GLY A 153 -14.15 -11.41 -2.72
CA GLY A 153 -15.43 -11.39 -2.02
C GLY A 153 -15.32 -10.84 -0.60
N GLN A 154 -14.23 -11.16 0.11
CA GLN A 154 -13.96 -10.62 1.45
C GLN A 154 -13.66 -9.11 1.41
N LEU A 155 -12.95 -8.62 0.39
CA LEU A 155 -12.70 -7.18 0.18
C LEU A 155 -13.98 -6.43 -0.19
N LEU A 156 -14.83 -6.99 -1.05
CA LEU A 156 -16.10 -6.37 -1.45
C LEU A 156 -17.05 -6.14 -0.27
N GLN A 157 -17.06 -7.06 0.70
CA GLN A 157 -17.88 -6.96 1.92
C GLN A 157 -17.38 -5.91 2.91
N ARG A 158 -16.13 -5.46 2.77
CA ARG A 158 -15.44 -4.63 3.78
C ARG A 158 -15.02 -3.27 3.29
N SER A 159 -15.08 -3.05 1.98
CA SER A 159 -14.79 -1.76 1.38
C SER A 159 -16.06 -0.94 1.25
N GLN A 160 -15.97 0.33 1.60
CA GLN A 160 -17.08 1.27 1.55
C GLN A 160 -17.21 1.87 0.15
N GLU A 161 -18.45 1.98 -0.36
CA GLU A 161 -18.70 2.64 -1.63
C GLU A 161 -18.22 4.10 -1.65
N GLY A 162 -17.64 4.56 -2.75
CA GLY A 162 -17.08 5.92 -2.84
C GLY A 162 -15.77 6.16 -2.06
N SER A 163 -15.07 5.10 -1.64
CA SER A 163 -13.79 5.20 -0.92
C SER A 163 -12.58 4.76 -1.74
N ARG A 164 -11.41 5.31 -1.43
CA ARG A 164 -10.09 4.78 -1.83
C ARG A 164 -9.31 4.34 -0.60
N ASN A 165 -8.55 3.26 -0.78
CA ASN A 165 -7.84 2.58 0.29
C ASN A 165 -6.50 2.06 -0.23
N ILE A 166 -5.50 2.01 0.64
CA ILE A 166 -4.34 1.12 0.46
C ILE A 166 -4.66 -0.20 1.14
N ILE A 167 -4.42 -1.33 0.47
CA ILE A 167 -4.61 -2.67 1.02
C ILE A 167 -3.28 -3.43 1.08
N MET A 168 -3.05 -4.14 2.18
CA MET A 168 -1.97 -5.11 2.32
C MET A 168 -2.58 -6.51 2.24
N ALA A 169 -2.45 -7.15 1.07
CA ALA A 169 -3.07 -8.44 0.79
C ALA A 169 -2.03 -9.57 0.78
N PRO A 170 -2.31 -10.73 1.39
CA PRO A 170 -1.43 -11.89 1.28
C PRO A 170 -1.29 -12.36 -0.18
N VAL A 171 -0.06 -12.73 -0.55
CA VAL A 171 0.23 -13.35 -1.85
C VAL A 171 0.11 -14.87 -1.70
N ARG A 172 -0.71 -15.52 -2.54
CA ARG A 172 -0.91 -16.97 -2.47
C ARG A 172 0.39 -17.73 -2.67
N GLY A 173 0.56 -18.82 -1.91
CA GLY A 173 1.76 -19.65 -1.91
C GLY A 173 3.03 -18.96 -1.38
N LYS A 174 2.94 -17.74 -0.83
CA LYS A 174 4.11 -16.98 -0.33
C LYS A 174 3.85 -16.44 1.09
N ALA A 175 4.89 -16.39 1.91
CA ALA A 175 4.83 -15.83 3.26
C ALA A 175 5.02 -14.30 3.27
N VAL A 176 4.43 -13.59 2.30
CA VAL A 176 4.56 -12.14 2.13
C VAL A 176 3.21 -11.51 1.76
N SER A 177 3.04 -10.25 2.13
CA SER A 177 1.93 -9.41 1.69
C SER A 177 2.38 -8.49 0.57
N HIS A 178 1.42 -8.07 -0.26
CA HIS A 178 1.61 -7.10 -1.33
C HIS A 178 0.71 -5.88 -1.09
N ALA A 179 1.24 -4.69 -1.36
CA ALA A 179 0.50 -3.45 -1.23
C ALA A 179 -0.14 -3.07 -2.59
N MET A 180 -1.43 -2.79 -2.57
CA MET A 180 -2.21 -2.34 -3.74
C MET A 180 -3.19 -1.27 -3.30
N ASN A 181 -3.87 -0.62 -4.25
CA ASN A 181 -4.93 0.34 -3.94
C ASN A 181 -6.28 -0.26 -4.33
N LEU A 182 -7.29 -0.09 -3.47
CA LEU A 182 -8.67 -0.49 -3.72
C LEU A 182 -9.55 0.76 -3.75
N VAL A 183 -10.18 1.00 -4.89
CA VAL A 183 -11.08 2.13 -5.13
C VAL A 183 -12.49 1.60 -5.37
N ARG A 184 -13.45 2.11 -4.61
CA ARG A 184 -14.88 1.81 -4.77
C ARG A 184 -15.55 2.96 -5.50
N THR A 185 -16.01 2.69 -6.71
CA THR A 185 -16.66 3.65 -7.59
C THR A 185 -17.99 3.07 -8.09
N GLU A 186 -18.80 3.91 -8.74
CA GLU A 186 -19.99 3.46 -9.47
C GLU A 186 -19.70 2.37 -10.54
N MET A 187 -18.47 2.30 -11.06
CA MET A 187 -18.05 1.24 -12.00
C MET A 187 -17.76 -0.10 -11.29
N GLY A 188 -17.75 -0.11 -9.96
CA GLY A 188 -17.41 -1.26 -9.12
C GLY A 188 -16.17 -1.03 -8.26
N ALA A 189 -15.66 -2.14 -7.73
CA ALA A 189 -14.49 -2.20 -6.88
C ALA A 189 -13.24 -2.47 -7.70
N ILE A 190 -12.40 -1.45 -7.88
CA ILE A 190 -11.21 -1.51 -8.72
C ILE A 190 -9.98 -1.67 -7.84
N VAL A 191 -9.23 -2.75 -8.04
CA VAL A 191 -7.88 -2.91 -7.48
C VAL A 191 -6.85 -2.46 -8.50
N ILE A 192 -5.96 -1.56 -8.08
CA ILE A 192 -4.85 -1.04 -8.86
C ILE A 192 -3.55 -1.55 -8.27
N ASP A 193 -2.83 -2.33 -9.05
CA ASP A 193 -1.54 -2.91 -8.69
C ASP A 193 -0.43 -2.19 -9.49
N GLY A 194 0.10 -1.11 -8.92
CA GLY A 194 1.10 -0.27 -9.57
C GLY A 194 2.44 -0.98 -9.78
N GLN A 195 2.76 -2.02 -9.00
CA GLN A 195 4.03 -2.74 -9.15
C GLN A 195 4.04 -3.56 -10.44
N PHE A 196 2.97 -4.31 -10.69
CA PHE A 196 2.82 -5.13 -11.88
C PHE A 196 2.12 -4.40 -13.03
N GLY A 197 1.58 -3.22 -12.75
CA GLY A 197 0.74 -2.42 -13.63
C GLY A 197 -0.47 -3.17 -14.15
N LEU A 198 -1.15 -3.81 -13.19
CA LEU A 198 -2.39 -4.55 -13.39
C LEU A 198 -3.54 -3.78 -12.76
N ARG A 199 -4.72 -3.96 -13.34
CA ARG A 199 -5.98 -3.48 -12.81
C ARG A 199 -6.96 -4.65 -12.78
N TYR A 200 -7.71 -4.77 -11.70
CA TYR A 200 -8.77 -5.76 -11.54
C TYR A 200 -10.06 -5.04 -11.19
N ASN A 201 -11.15 -5.32 -11.89
CA ASN A 201 -12.50 -4.98 -11.45
C ASN A 201 -13.09 -6.19 -10.70
N LEU A 202 -13.20 -6.09 -9.37
CA LEU A 202 -13.72 -7.18 -8.55
C LEU A 202 -15.22 -7.43 -8.75
N ASN A 203 -15.93 -6.60 -9.52
CA ASN A 203 -17.29 -6.90 -9.95
C ASN A 203 -17.31 -7.84 -11.18
N ASP A 204 -16.24 -7.86 -11.98
CA ASP A 204 -16.08 -8.79 -13.10
C ASP A 204 -15.65 -10.18 -12.62
N ALA A 205 -16.17 -11.24 -13.24
CA ALA A 205 -15.88 -12.62 -12.83
C ALA A 205 -14.46 -13.05 -13.21
N GLY A 206 -14.00 -12.68 -14.40
CA GLY A 206 -12.66 -13.04 -14.88
C GLY A 206 -11.58 -12.30 -14.10
N ASP A 207 -11.80 -11.03 -13.78
CA ASP A 207 -10.88 -10.25 -12.95
C ASP A 207 -10.80 -10.77 -11.52
N ARG A 208 -11.94 -11.18 -10.93
CA ARG A 208 -11.93 -11.85 -9.63
C ARG A 208 -11.13 -13.12 -9.64
N GLU A 209 -11.34 -14.00 -10.63
CA GLU A 209 -10.59 -15.25 -10.74
C GLU A 209 -9.08 -14.97 -10.85
N ARG A 210 -8.67 -14.01 -11.69
CA ARG A 210 -7.26 -13.63 -11.85
C ARG A 210 -6.66 -13.04 -10.57
N PHE A 211 -7.41 -12.19 -9.88
CA PHE A 211 -7.02 -11.59 -8.60
C PHE A 211 -6.87 -12.67 -7.51
N ASP A 212 -7.89 -13.50 -7.34
CA ASP A 212 -7.95 -14.54 -6.31
C ASP A 212 -6.98 -15.70 -6.58
N LYS A 213 -6.50 -15.88 -7.82
CA LYS A 213 -5.42 -16.81 -8.13
C LYS A 213 -4.07 -16.33 -7.58
N SER A 214 -3.86 -15.02 -7.53
CA SER A 214 -2.59 -14.40 -7.11
C SER A 214 -2.58 -14.04 -5.62
N TYR A 215 -3.73 -13.66 -5.08
CA TYR A 215 -3.89 -13.09 -3.75
C TYR A 215 -4.91 -13.86 -2.91
N GLY A 216 -4.70 -13.85 -1.61
CA GLY A 216 -5.56 -14.55 -0.64
C GLY A 216 -4.77 -15.53 0.22
N GLN A 217 -5.50 -16.14 1.15
CA GLN A 217 -4.89 -17.03 2.14
C GLN A 217 -4.60 -18.40 1.52
N ASP A 218 -3.38 -18.88 1.74
CA ASP A 218 -2.96 -20.24 1.38
C ASP A 218 -2.03 -20.82 2.46
N ARG A 219 -0.90 -20.14 2.74
CA ARG A 219 0.02 -20.47 3.86
C ARG A 219 0.71 -19.20 4.38
N GLY A 220 0.84 -19.05 5.71
CA GLY A 220 1.63 -17.99 6.34
C GLY A 220 0.82 -16.79 6.81
N ILE A 221 0.44 -15.88 5.91
CA ILE A 221 -0.26 -14.64 6.27
C ILE A 221 -1.77 -14.83 6.11
N GLY A 222 -2.48 -14.79 7.24
CA GLY A 222 -3.93 -14.98 7.31
C GLY A 222 -4.70 -13.68 7.51
N THR A 223 -4.08 -12.52 7.28
CA THR A 223 -4.73 -11.22 7.49
C THR A 223 -4.61 -10.33 6.26
N VAL A 224 -5.65 -9.53 6.01
CA VAL A 224 -5.61 -8.38 5.11
C VAL A 224 -5.73 -7.11 5.93
N GLN A 225 -4.93 -6.10 5.62
CA GLN A 225 -5.06 -4.77 6.21
C GLN A 225 -5.64 -3.81 5.16
N ILE A 226 -6.57 -2.96 5.58
CA ILE A 226 -7.21 -1.96 4.74
C ILE A 226 -7.03 -0.61 5.42
N TYR A 227 -6.35 0.31 4.75
CA TYR A 227 -6.08 1.66 5.21
C TYR A 227 -6.93 2.63 4.38
N PRO A 228 -8.03 3.17 4.91
CA PRO A 228 -8.78 4.23 4.26
C PRO A 228 -7.89 5.45 4.05
N THR A 229 -7.84 5.94 2.82
CA THR A 229 -7.01 7.10 2.48
C THR A 229 -7.85 8.31 2.09
N GLY A 230 -9.10 8.12 1.67
CA GLY A 230 -10.07 9.20 1.39
C GLY A 230 -11.15 8.80 0.40
N ALA A 231 -11.71 9.79 -0.32
CA ALA A 231 -12.80 9.58 -1.27
C ALA A 231 -12.29 9.04 -2.61
N ALA A 232 -13.10 8.20 -3.26
CA ALA A 232 -12.80 7.74 -4.61
C ALA A 232 -12.89 8.90 -5.62
N PRO A 233 -12.01 8.94 -6.64
CA PRO A 233 -12.15 9.89 -7.75
C PRO A 233 -13.48 9.70 -8.47
N LYS A 234 -14.07 10.81 -8.90
CA LYS A 234 -15.28 10.81 -9.73
C LYS A 234 -14.91 10.84 -11.20
N ALA A 235 -15.80 10.36 -12.06
CA ALA A 235 -15.69 10.65 -13.48
C ALA A 235 -15.70 12.19 -13.69
N PRO A 236 -14.96 12.71 -14.68
CA PRO A 236 -15.12 14.11 -15.04
C PRO A 236 -16.56 14.33 -15.50
N ASP A 237 -17.17 15.44 -15.06
CA ASP A 237 -18.42 15.90 -15.65
C ASP A 237 -18.14 16.20 -17.13
N ILE A 238 -18.66 15.37 -18.03
CA ILE A 238 -18.62 15.66 -19.46
C ILE A 238 -19.67 16.74 -19.67
N ASP A 239 -19.22 17.96 -19.97
CA ASP A 239 -20.11 19.01 -20.44
C ASP A 239 -20.54 18.67 -21.87
N ASP A 240 -21.71 18.04 -21.99
CA ASP A 240 -22.33 17.68 -23.27
C ASP A 240 -22.55 18.90 -24.20
N GLY A 241 -22.47 20.13 -23.67
CA GLY A 241 -22.53 21.36 -24.45
C GLY A 241 -21.32 21.61 -25.36
N ALA A 242 -20.16 21.02 -25.06
CA ALA A 242 -18.94 21.20 -25.85
C ALA A 242 -18.83 20.26 -27.06
N LEU A 243 -19.69 19.24 -27.16
CA LEU A 243 -19.70 18.27 -28.26
C LEU A 243 -20.68 18.64 -29.40
N LEU A 244 -21.38 19.77 -29.28
CA LEU A 244 -22.33 20.27 -30.28
C LEU A 244 -21.78 21.43 -31.11
N GLU A 245 -20.50 21.78 -30.94
CA GLU A 245 -19.78 22.76 -31.77
C GLU A 245 -18.72 22.08 -32.66
N GLU A 246 -19.13 21.15 -33.53
CA GLU A 246 -18.39 20.79 -34.77
C GLU A 246 -19.34 20.68 -35.97
#